data_AF-A0A351MPR2-F1
#
_entry.id   AF-A0A351MPR2-F1
#
_cell.length_a   1.000
_cell.length_b   1.000
_cell.length_c   1.000
_cell.angle_alpha   90.00
_cell.angle_beta   90.00
_cell.angle_gamma   90.00
#
_symmetry.space_group_name_H-M   'P 1'
#
loop_
_entity.id
_entity.type
_entity.pdbx_description
1 polymer ?
#
loop_
_entity_poly.entity_id
_entity_poly.type
_entity_poly.pdbx_seq_one_letter_code
_entity_poly.pdbx_strand_id
1 'polypeptide(L)'
;MRSYMTGGLLLGLALAGAAGAAEVFWEDFAELARWTSRGTAGWELADVVAAAEGGPTRVLRLARPAPLPEGVRRPGDYQLISGRVWRDVVYDVQVRSLRPATLLGRDVVVIFGFQDYQHFYYAHLSNDSNGTVHNVIMKVNGDDPDPARQRYRINVEDKPEPRLTDGWHQVRIDHRADGRIKVYMGDMIEPLMTANDADYAQGQVGVTSFDDTAEFANVRVIGRVVAPGE
;
A
#
# COMPACT_ATOMS: atom_id res chain seq x y z
N MET A 1 -58.62 -7.40 46.74
CA MET A 1 -57.15 -7.29 46.73
C MET A 1 -56.60 -8.00 45.50
N ARG A 2 -56.32 -7.27 44.41
CA ARG A 2 -55.52 -7.77 43.29
C ARG A 2 -54.62 -6.62 42.83
N SER A 3 -53.32 -6.87 42.96
CA SER A 3 -52.23 -5.96 42.65
C SER A 3 -51.99 -5.97 41.14
N TYR A 4 -51.83 -4.80 40.52
CA TYR A 4 -51.35 -4.68 39.14
C TYR A 4 -49.89 -4.23 39.17
N MET A 5 -49.01 -5.09 38.65
CA MET A 5 -47.59 -4.81 38.43
C MET A 5 -47.43 -3.81 37.28
N THR A 6 -46.77 -2.68 37.55
CA THR A 6 -46.25 -1.76 36.54
C THR A 6 -44.94 -2.31 35.97
N GLY A 7 -44.96 -2.75 34.72
CA GLY A 7 -43.75 -3.10 33.95
C GLY A 7 -43.13 -1.83 33.35
N GLY A 8 -41.93 -1.48 33.82
CA GLY A 8 -41.11 -0.41 33.25
C GLY A 8 -40.44 -0.87 31.95
N LEU A 9 -40.71 -0.15 30.87
CA LEU A 9 -40.03 -0.32 29.59
C LEU A 9 -38.69 0.44 29.64
N LEU A 10 -37.58 -0.28 29.75
CA LEU A 10 -36.24 0.28 29.60
C LEU A 10 -35.94 0.45 28.11
N LEU A 11 -35.90 1.69 27.66
CA LEU A 11 -35.49 2.08 26.31
C LEU A 11 -33.95 1.94 26.21
N GLY A 12 -33.49 0.87 25.57
CA GLY A 12 -32.08 0.70 25.24
C GLY A 12 -31.68 1.69 24.14
N LEU A 13 -30.91 2.72 24.52
CA LEU A 13 -30.27 3.62 23.56
C LEU A 13 -29.11 2.84 22.91
N ALA A 14 -29.32 2.34 21.70
CA ALA A 14 -28.23 1.81 20.89
C ALA A 14 -27.32 2.99 20.47
N LEU A 15 -26.14 3.08 21.07
CA LEU A 15 -25.06 3.92 20.56
C LEU A 15 -24.60 3.32 19.24
N ALA A 16 -25.14 3.84 18.12
CA ALA A 16 -24.52 3.65 16.83
C ALA A 16 -23.14 4.29 16.87
N GLY A 17 -22.08 3.47 16.85
CA GLY A 17 -20.70 3.95 16.75
C GLY A 17 -20.56 4.86 15.53
N ALA A 18 -20.08 6.08 15.74
CA ALA A 18 -19.83 7.01 14.65
C ALA A 18 -18.72 6.42 13.76
N ALA A 19 -19.08 5.97 12.56
CA ALA A 19 -18.09 5.66 11.54
C ALA A 19 -17.26 6.93 11.29
N GLY A 20 -15.96 6.89 11.60
CA GLY A 20 -15.06 8.03 11.46
C GLY A 20 -15.11 8.62 10.04
N ALA A 21 -15.06 9.94 9.94
CA ALA A 21 -15.01 10.64 8.65
C ALA A 21 -13.73 10.29 7.88
N ALA A 22 -13.76 10.40 6.55
CA ALA A 22 -12.56 10.24 5.74
C ALA A 22 -11.57 11.38 6.04
N GLU A 23 -10.32 11.02 6.28
CA GLU A 23 -9.18 11.93 6.39
C GLU A 23 -8.44 12.05 5.05
N VAL A 24 -7.74 13.16 4.87
CA VAL A 24 -6.79 13.38 3.77
C VAL A 24 -5.40 13.56 4.37
N PHE A 25 -4.47 12.71 3.97
CA PHE A 25 -3.05 12.84 4.26
C PHE A 25 -2.31 13.23 2.97
N TRP A 26 -1.36 14.15 3.10
CA TRP A 26 -0.50 14.58 2.01
C TRP A 26 0.96 14.72 2.47
N GLU A 27 1.87 14.35 1.59
CA GLU A 27 3.32 14.36 1.81
C GLU A 27 4.08 14.75 0.53
N ASP A 28 4.90 15.80 0.66
CA ASP A 28 5.88 16.26 -0.31
C ASP A 28 7.33 15.92 0.07
N PHE A 29 7.52 15.26 1.22
CA PHE A 29 8.83 14.86 1.73
C PHE A 29 9.73 16.04 2.10
N ALA A 30 9.16 17.16 2.57
CA ALA A 30 9.92 18.20 3.25
C ALA A 30 10.70 17.64 4.45
N GLU A 31 10.10 16.69 5.18
CA GLU A 31 10.72 15.92 6.27
C GLU A 31 10.19 14.47 6.32
N LEU A 32 10.83 13.61 7.12
CA LEU A 32 10.42 12.19 7.29
C LEU A 32 9.78 11.87 8.64
N ALA A 33 9.43 12.87 9.44
CA ALA A 33 8.92 12.67 10.81
C ALA A 33 7.61 11.86 10.89
N ARG A 34 6.85 11.78 9.79
CA ARG A 34 5.57 11.06 9.67
C ARG A 34 5.72 9.66 9.05
N TRP A 35 6.95 9.19 8.89
CA TRP A 35 7.28 7.91 8.29
C TRP A 35 8.14 7.07 9.23
N THR A 36 7.96 5.76 9.15
CA THR A 36 8.76 4.80 9.91
C THR A 36 9.29 3.72 8.99
N SER A 37 10.59 3.45 9.11
CA SER A 37 11.27 2.29 8.53
C SER A 37 11.62 1.30 9.63
N ARG A 38 11.71 0.02 9.27
CA ARG A 38 12.00 -1.08 10.20
C ARG A 38 13.39 -1.68 10.02
N GLY A 39 14.01 -1.47 8.88
CA GLY A 39 15.22 -2.16 8.47
C GLY A 39 16.42 -1.24 8.31
N THR A 40 17.35 -1.70 7.48
CA THR A 40 18.66 -1.08 7.24
C THR A 40 18.80 -0.57 5.82
N ALA A 41 17.67 -0.40 5.11
CA ALA A 41 17.66 0.16 3.78
C ALA A 41 18.20 1.59 3.80
N GLY A 42 18.85 1.99 2.71
CA GLY A 42 19.39 3.33 2.53
C GLY A 42 18.30 4.31 2.13
N TRP A 43 17.40 4.64 3.04
CA TRP A 43 16.39 5.68 2.84
C TRP A 43 16.98 7.07 3.04
N GLU A 44 16.75 7.97 2.09
CA GLU A 44 17.20 9.36 2.18
C GLU A 44 16.17 10.32 1.59
N LEU A 45 16.19 11.57 2.05
CA LEU A 45 15.55 12.67 1.33
C LEU A 45 16.52 13.25 0.31
N ALA A 46 16.05 13.52 -0.90
CA ALA A 46 16.85 14.11 -1.96
C ALA A 46 16.12 15.25 -2.66
N ASP A 47 16.87 16.29 -3.01
CA ASP A 47 16.42 17.30 -3.97
C ASP A 47 16.64 16.77 -5.39
N VAL A 48 15.65 16.99 -6.26
CA VAL A 48 15.71 16.62 -7.67
C VAL A 48 15.26 17.77 -8.55
N VAL A 49 15.83 17.84 -9.76
CA VAL A 49 15.33 18.76 -10.78
C VAL A 49 14.04 18.18 -11.33
N ALA A 50 12.95 18.96 -11.27
CA ALA A 50 11.68 18.56 -11.82
C ALA A 50 11.82 18.29 -13.33
N ALA A 51 11.39 17.11 -13.77
CA ALA A 51 11.47 16.71 -15.18
C ALA A 51 10.47 17.46 -16.08
N ALA A 52 9.44 18.05 -15.47
CA ALA A 52 8.41 18.88 -16.11
C ALA A 52 7.90 19.91 -15.09
N GLU A 53 7.19 20.93 -15.58
CA GLU A 53 6.52 21.91 -14.71
C GLU A 53 5.54 21.21 -13.76
N GLY A 54 5.60 21.56 -12.47
CA GLY A 54 4.81 20.89 -11.42
C GLY A 54 5.28 19.48 -11.04
N GLY A 55 6.39 19.00 -11.60
CA GLY A 55 7.03 17.76 -11.18
C GLY A 55 7.64 17.85 -9.77
N PRO A 56 7.95 16.70 -9.15
CA PRO A 56 8.51 16.69 -7.81
C PRO A 56 9.91 17.33 -7.80
N THR A 57 10.18 18.12 -6.76
CA THR A 57 11.50 18.73 -6.49
C THR A 57 12.17 18.16 -5.25
N ARG A 58 11.40 17.47 -4.41
CA ARG A 58 11.83 16.78 -3.20
C ARG A 58 11.25 15.37 -3.21
N VAL A 59 12.07 14.38 -2.88
CA VAL A 59 11.69 12.96 -2.97
C VAL A 59 12.19 12.18 -1.77
N LEU A 60 11.48 11.10 -1.46
CA LEU A 60 12.01 10.00 -0.69
C LEU A 60 12.71 9.03 -1.64
N ARG A 61 14.01 8.81 -1.45
CA ARG A 61 14.82 7.88 -2.24
C ARG A 61 15.16 6.64 -1.43
N LEU A 62 15.00 5.49 -2.05
CA LEU A 62 15.63 4.24 -1.66
C LEU A 62 16.95 4.09 -2.42
N ALA A 63 18.05 4.55 -1.80
CA ALA A 63 19.38 4.52 -2.40
C ALA A 63 20.04 3.13 -2.32
N ARG A 64 19.58 2.29 -1.39
CA ARG A 64 20.04 0.90 -1.23
C ARG A 64 18.92 0.02 -0.65
N PRO A 65 18.41 -0.97 -1.38
CA PRO A 65 17.42 -1.91 -0.84
C PRO A 65 18.02 -2.74 0.31
N ALA A 66 17.18 -3.14 1.25
CA ALA A 66 17.57 -4.08 2.30
C ALA A 66 17.60 -5.51 1.75
N PRO A 67 18.45 -6.40 2.31
CA PRO A 67 18.42 -7.81 1.98
C PRO A 67 17.05 -8.44 2.25
N LEU A 68 16.71 -9.48 1.49
CA LEU A 68 15.50 -10.26 1.77
C LEU A 68 15.56 -10.86 3.18
N PRO A 69 14.47 -10.78 3.95
CA PRO A 69 14.42 -11.36 5.27
C PRO A 69 14.35 -12.89 5.18
N GLU A 70 14.77 -13.57 6.25
CA GLU A 70 14.59 -15.02 6.37
C GLU A 70 13.10 -15.40 6.45
N GLY A 71 12.79 -16.63 6.02
CA GLY A 71 11.43 -17.20 6.03
C GLY A 71 10.57 -16.72 4.87
N VAL A 72 9.39 -16.15 5.19
CA VAL A 72 8.39 -15.71 4.21
C VAL A 72 8.98 -14.67 3.25
N ARG A 73 9.14 -14.99 1.97
CA ARG A 73 9.71 -14.03 1.00
C ARG A 73 8.87 -12.75 0.97
N ARG A 74 9.49 -11.58 1.09
CA ARG A 74 8.87 -10.25 1.13
C ARG A 74 9.93 -9.15 0.99
N PRO A 75 9.59 -7.88 0.71
CA PRO A 75 10.56 -6.79 0.73
C PRO A 75 11.33 -6.72 2.06
N GLY A 76 12.62 -6.37 2.00
CA GLY A 76 13.51 -6.35 3.17
C GLY A 76 13.34 -5.16 4.10
N ASP A 77 12.71 -4.10 3.64
CA ASP A 77 12.39 -2.90 4.43
C ASP A 77 11.27 -2.12 3.75
N TYR A 78 10.72 -1.14 4.45
CA TYR A 78 9.55 -0.37 4.05
C TYR A 78 9.68 1.04 4.60
N GLN A 79 9.06 2.01 3.94
CA GLN A 79 8.69 3.27 4.55
C GLN A 79 7.17 3.31 4.66
N LEU A 80 6.66 3.32 5.90
CA LEU A 80 5.23 3.31 6.21
C LEU A 80 4.81 4.63 6.85
N ILE A 81 3.59 5.10 6.55
CA ILE A 81 3.02 6.27 7.22
C ILE A 81 2.75 5.91 8.70
N SER A 82 3.34 6.68 9.60
CA SER A 82 3.30 6.43 11.04
C SER A 82 1.95 6.72 11.67
N GLY A 83 1.57 5.89 12.64
CA GLY A 83 0.45 6.15 13.55
C GLY A 83 -0.94 6.14 12.92
N ARG A 84 -1.10 5.61 11.70
CA ARG A 84 -2.39 5.56 11.00
C ARG A 84 -2.66 4.19 10.41
N VAL A 85 -3.79 3.60 10.80
CA VAL A 85 -4.38 2.43 10.15
C VAL A 85 -5.52 2.94 9.29
N TRP A 86 -5.47 2.65 8.00
CA TRP A 86 -6.40 3.18 7.01
C TRP A 86 -7.40 2.13 6.54
N ARG A 87 -8.64 2.55 6.34
CA ARG A 87 -9.74 1.74 5.80
C ARG A 87 -10.46 2.49 4.67
N ASP A 88 -10.89 1.77 3.64
CA ASP A 88 -11.51 2.33 2.42
C ASP A 88 -10.66 3.44 1.77
N VAL A 89 -9.52 3.03 1.27
CA VAL A 89 -8.40 3.89 0.91
C VAL A 89 -8.34 4.16 -0.58
N VAL A 90 -8.12 5.43 -0.94
CA VAL A 90 -7.53 5.84 -2.21
C VAL A 90 -6.13 6.38 -1.91
N TYR A 91 -5.10 5.69 -2.38
CA TYR A 91 -3.70 6.01 -2.15
C TYR A 91 -3.01 6.33 -3.49
N ASP A 92 -2.72 7.61 -3.69
CA ASP A 92 -1.94 8.13 -4.81
C ASP A 92 -0.46 8.30 -4.43
N VAL A 93 0.44 7.90 -5.33
CA VAL A 93 1.89 8.12 -5.20
C VAL A 93 2.54 8.22 -6.58
N GLN A 94 3.52 9.11 -6.72
CA GLN A 94 4.41 9.10 -7.87
C GLN A 94 5.62 8.22 -7.56
N VAL A 95 5.97 7.35 -8.50
CA VAL A 95 7.07 6.40 -8.39
C VAL A 95 8.04 6.58 -9.55
N ARG A 96 9.32 6.32 -9.29
CA ARG A 96 10.36 6.28 -10.32
C ARG A 96 11.38 5.20 -9.97
N SER A 97 11.59 4.25 -10.88
CA SER A 97 12.74 3.34 -10.78
C SER A 97 14.02 4.08 -11.13
N LEU A 98 15.10 3.85 -10.38
CA LEU A 98 16.44 4.36 -10.70
C LEU A 98 17.28 3.35 -11.47
N ARG A 99 16.75 2.14 -11.72
CA ARG A 99 17.41 1.15 -12.59
C ARG A 99 17.17 1.46 -14.06
N PRO A 100 18.17 1.18 -14.94
CA PRO A 100 18.01 1.33 -16.39
C PRO A 100 16.81 0.54 -16.93
N ALA A 101 16.09 1.08 -17.91
CA ALA A 101 14.96 0.39 -18.56
C ALA A 101 15.33 -0.92 -19.25
N THR A 102 16.62 -1.13 -19.55
CA THR A 102 17.13 -2.38 -20.14
C THR A 102 17.25 -3.52 -19.13
N LEU A 103 17.20 -3.24 -17.82
CA LEU A 103 17.17 -4.28 -16.79
C LEU A 103 15.74 -4.80 -16.67
N LEU A 104 15.49 -6.00 -17.19
CA LEU A 104 14.21 -6.68 -17.02
C LEU A 104 13.96 -7.03 -15.56
N GLY A 105 12.73 -6.87 -15.10
CA GLY A 105 12.36 -7.14 -13.72
C GLY A 105 12.67 -6.01 -12.76
N ARG A 106 12.95 -4.80 -13.26
CA ARG A 106 13.19 -3.66 -12.38
C ARG A 106 11.91 -3.29 -11.65
N ASP A 107 11.99 -2.94 -10.37
CA ASP A 107 10.76 -2.87 -9.57
C ASP A 107 10.59 -1.65 -8.66
N VAL A 108 9.33 -1.26 -8.52
CA VAL A 108 8.84 -0.38 -7.45
C VAL A 108 7.61 -1.02 -6.81
N VAL A 109 7.47 -0.85 -5.50
CA VAL A 109 6.43 -1.53 -4.71
C VAL A 109 5.63 -0.53 -3.89
N VAL A 110 4.30 -0.67 -3.95
CA VAL A 110 3.36 0.10 -3.13
C VAL A 110 2.67 -0.85 -2.15
N ILE A 111 2.74 -0.52 -0.86
CA ILE A 111 2.25 -1.33 0.26
C ILE A 111 0.90 -0.80 0.74
N PHE A 112 -0.04 -1.71 1.02
CA PHE A 112 -1.35 -1.39 1.59
C PHE A 112 -1.92 -2.56 2.39
N GLY A 113 -2.89 -2.28 3.26
CA GLY A 113 -3.43 -3.31 4.15
C GLY A 113 -2.37 -3.89 5.09
N PHE A 114 -1.35 -3.11 5.46
CA PHE A 114 -0.23 -3.60 6.25
C PHE A 114 -0.63 -3.74 7.72
N GLN A 115 -0.66 -4.98 8.22
CA GLN A 115 -0.88 -5.30 9.64
C GLN A 115 0.46 -5.33 10.37
N ASP A 116 1.37 -6.13 9.82
CA ASP A 116 2.68 -6.39 10.36
C ASP A 116 3.63 -6.84 9.25
N TYR A 117 4.84 -7.23 9.64
CA TYR A 117 5.92 -7.57 8.73
C TYR A 117 5.69 -8.85 7.92
N GLN A 118 4.62 -9.61 8.15
CA GLN A 118 4.28 -10.84 7.45
C GLN A 118 2.80 -10.92 6.99
N HIS A 119 2.01 -9.87 7.21
CA HIS A 119 0.59 -9.82 6.83
C HIS A 119 0.26 -8.48 6.17
N PHE A 120 0.27 -8.45 4.83
CA PHE A 120 -0.02 -7.26 4.04
C PHE A 120 -0.25 -7.57 2.56
N TYR A 121 -0.79 -6.61 1.83
CA TYR A 121 -0.78 -6.62 0.36
C TYR A 121 0.28 -5.68 -0.19
N TYR A 122 0.73 -5.97 -1.40
CA TYR A 122 1.50 -5.01 -2.16
C TYR A 122 1.29 -5.14 -3.67
N ALA A 123 1.35 -4.00 -4.36
CA ALA A 123 1.41 -3.95 -5.81
C ALA A 123 2.89 -3.96 -6.22
N HIS A 124 3.30 -4.95 -6.99
CA HIS A 124 4.63 -5.05 -7.57
C HIS A 124 4.59 -4.54 -9.02
N LEU A 125 5.24 -3.42 -9.30
CA LEU A 125 5.21 -2.78 -10.61
C LEU A 125 6.58 -2.93 -11.27
N SER A 126 6.61 -3.43 -12.49
CA SER A 126 7.85 -3.73 -13.22
C SER A 126 7.77 -3.35 -14.71
N ASN A 127 8.93 -3.30 -15.36
CA ASN A 127 9.06 -3.12 -16.82
C ASN A 127 8.85 -4.40 -17.62
N ASP A 128 8.52 -5.51 -16.97
CA ASP A 128 8.14 -6.78 -17.59
C ASP A 128 6.94 -7.40 -16.86
N SER A 129 6.30 -8.39 -17.46
CA SER A 129 5.16 -9.08 -16.86
C SER A 129 5.24 -10.57 -17.13
N ASN A 130 5.49 -11.33 -16.06
CA ASN A 130 5.70 -12.78 -16.12
C ASN A 130 4.51 -13.58 -15.56
N GLY A 131 3.50 -12.88 -15.04
CA GLY A 131 2.29 -13.46 -14.46
C GLY A 131 2.50 -14.14 -13.09
N THR A 132 3.69 -14.10 -12.50
CA THR A 132 3.93 -14.74 -11.20
C THR A 132 4.39 -13.75 -10.15
N VAL A 133 5.32 -12.85 -10.49
CA VAL A 133 5.96 -11.96 -9.54
C VAL A 133 6.08 -10.51 -10.03
N HIS A 134 5.99 -10.25 -11.34
CA HIS A 134 6.08 -8.92 -11.92
C HIS A 134 4.74 -8.45 -12.47
N ASN A 135 4.36 -7.19 -12.17
CA ASN A 135 3.04 -6.63 -12.42
C ASN A 135 1.94 -7.50 -11.81
N VAL A 136 2.00 -7.63 -10.49
CA VAL A 136 1.06 -8.45 -9.70
C VAL A 136 0.62 -7.73 -8.42
N ILE A 137 -0.59 -8.04 -7.97
CA ILE A 137 -1.00 -7.82 -6.59
C ILE A 137 -0.62 -9.08 -5.83
N MET A 138 0.26 -8.93 -4.84
CA MET A 138 0.73 -10.02 -4.02
C MET A 138 0.18 -9.87 -2.60
N LYS A 139 -0.26 -10.98 -2.03
CA LYS A 139 -0.57 -11.10 -0.61
C LYS A 139 0.59 -11.78 0.11
N VAL A 140 0.98 -11.26 1.26
CA VAL A 140 1.87 -11.93 2.22
C VAL A 140 0.98 -12.40 3.37
N ASN A 141 1.01 -13.70 3.68
CA ASN A 141 0.20 -14.37 4.69
C ASN A 141 1.06 -15.34 5.50
N GLY A 142 1.96 -14.79 6.31
CA GLY A 142 3.09 -15.54 6.87
C GLY A 142 2.74 -16.64 7.88
N ASP A 143 1.52 -16.65 8.40
CA ASP A 143 1.02 -17.67 9.31
C ASP A 143 0.57 -18.96 8.60
N ASP A 144 0.50 -18.98 7.27
CA ASP A 144 0.10 -20.17 6.53
C ASP A 144 1.13 -21.30 6.69
N PRO A 145 0.71 -22.52 7.08
CA PRO A 145 1.64 -23.65 7.23
C PRO A 145 2.23 -24.13 5.89
N ASP A 146 1.62 -23.81 4.76
CA ASP A 146 2.12 -24.10 3.42
C ASP A 146 2.93 -22.91 2.88
N PRO A 147 4.25 -23.05 2.67
CA PRO A 147 5.10 -21.99 2.13
C PRO A 147 4.62 -21.40 0.80
N ALA A 148 3.91 -22.18 -0.03
CA ALA A 148 3.35 -21.68 -1.29
C ALA A 148 2.18 -20.70 -1.07
N ARG A 149 1.52 -20.75 0.09
CA ARG A 149 0.40 -19.87 0.48
C ARG A 149 0.83 -18.77 1.43
N GLN A 150 2.09 -18.76 1.88
CA GLN A 150 2.65 -17.66 2.67
C GLN A 150 2.87 -16.37 1.86
N ARG A 151 3.01 -16.49 0.54
CA ARG A 151 3.05 -15.35 -0.38
C ARG A 151 2.57 -15.76 -1.76
N TYR A 152 1.47 -15.17 -2.24
CA TYR A 152 0.87 -15.55 -3.51
C TYR A 152 0.17 -14.39 -4.23
N ARG A 153 0.11 -14.51 -5.56
CA ARG A 153 -0.57 -13.57 -6.46
C ARG A 153 -2.08 -13.65 -6.25
N ILE A 154 -2.76 -12.51 -6.15
CA ILE A 154 -4.23 -12.44 -5.99
C ILE A 154 -4.94 -11.66 -7.09
N ASN A 155 -4.22 -10.99 -8.01
CA ASN A 155 -4.88 -10.26 -9.09
C ASN A 155 -5.51 -11.21 -10.13
N VAL A 156 -6.60 -10.72 -10.74
CA VAL A 156 -7.41 -11.44 -11.74
C VAL A 156 -6.70 -11.51 -13.09
N GLU A 157 -6.08 -10.40 -13.50
CA GLU A 157 -5.41 -10.27 -14.79
C GLU A 157 -4.16 -11.16 -14.83
N ASP A 158 -3.98 -11.96 -15.88
CA ASP A 158 -2.87 -12.93 -15.90
C ASP A 158 -1.50 -12.28 -16.11
N LYS A 159 -1.41 -11.37 -17.10
CA LYS A 159 -0.17 -10.64 -17.45
C LYS A 159 -0.50 -9.17 -17.75
N PRO A 160 -0.68 -8.34 -16.71
CA PRO A 160 -0.90 -6.91 -16.89
C PRO A 160 0.24 -6.28 -17.70
N GLU A 161 -0.09 -5.23 -18.44
CA GLU A 161 0.86 -4.51 -19.27
C GLU A 161 2.03 -3.93 -18.45
N PRO A 162 3.29 -4.12 -18.86
CA PRO A 162 4.43 -3.54 -18.18
C PRO A 162 4.56 -2.04 -18.44
N ARG A 163 3.99 -1.23 -17.54
CA ARG A 163 3.92 0.24 -17.68
C ARG A 163 5.09 1.00 -17.03
N LEU A 164 6.00 0.32 -16.33
CA LEU A 164 7.15 0.97 -15.69
C LEU A 164 8.24 1.30 -16.70
N THR A 165 8.19 2.52 -17.24
CA THR A 165 9.22 3.09 -18.14
C THR A 165 10.24 3.93 -17.38
N ASP A 166 11.19 4.56 -18.08
CA ASP A 166 11.99 5.62 -17.46
C ASP A 166 11.10 6.82 -17.12
N GLY A 167 11.50 7.57 -16.09
CA GLY A 167 10.76 8.74 -15.62
C GLY A 167 9.79 8.44 -14.47
N TRP A 168 8.89 9.39 -14.23
CA TRP A 168 7.90 9.33 -13.16
C TRP A 168 6.58 8.73 -13.65
N HIS A 169 5.96 7.91 -12.80
CA HIS A 169 4.66 7.30 -13.06
C HIS A 169 3.72 7.61 -11.92
N GLN A 170 2.48 7.97 -12.25
CA GLN A 170 1.41 8.05 -11.26
C GLN A 170 0.88 6.64 -11.01
N VAL A 171 0.78 6.28 -9.73
CA VAL A 171 0.15 5.06 -9.25
C VAL A 171 -0.99 5.43 -8.32
N ARG A 172 -2.10 4.68 -8.41
CA ARG A 172 -3.21 4.74 -7.45
C ARG A 172 -3.57 3.34 -6.99
N ILE A 173 -3.74 3.18 -5.68
CA ILE A 173 -4.37 2.02 -5.06
C ILE A 173 -5.77 2.44 -4.59
N ASP A 174 -6.80 1.75 -5.03
CA ASP A 174 -8.14 1.79 -4.44
C ASP A 174 -8.37 0.47 -3.70
N HIS A 175 -8.37 0.52 -2.36
CA HIS A 175 -8.47 -0.65 -1.48
C HIS A 175 -9.66 -0.48 -0.53
N ARG A 176 -10.67 -1.33 -0.68
CA ARG A 176 -11.93 -1.27 0.06
C ARG A 176 -12.03 -2.36 1.09
N ALA A 177 -12.72 -2.06 2.18
CA ALA A 177 -12.89 -2.99 3.29
C ALA A 177 -13.75 -4.22 2.93
N ASP A 178 -14.49 -4.18 1.80
CA ASP A 178 -15.22 -5.32 1.25
C ASP A 178 -14.35 -6.25 0.39
N GLY A 179 -13.04 -5.99 0.33
CA GLY A 179 -12.05 -6.79 -0.36
C GLY A 179 -11.73 -6.32 -1.78
N ARG A 180 -12.47 -5.37 -2.35
CA ARG A 180 -12.16 -4.84 -3.68
C ARG A 180 -10.82 -4.09 -3.65
N ILE A 181 -9.90 -4.52 -4.51
CA ILE A 181 -8.60 -3.89 -4.73
C ILE A 181 -8.48 -3.54 -6.21
N LYS A 182 -8.05 -2.31 -6.50
CA LYS A 182 -7.69 -1.86 -7.84
C LYS A 182 -6.36 -1.11 -7.80
N VAL A 183 -5.47 -1.47 -8.71
CA VAL A 183 -4.19 -0.79 -8.92
C VAL A 183 -4.22 -0.11 -10.27
N TYR A 184 -3.97 1.18 -10.31
CA TYR A 184 -3.89 1.98 -11.52
C TYR A 184 -2.45 2.43 -11.74
N MET A 185 -2.01 2.42 -13.00
CA MET A 185 -0.76 3.01 -13.46
C MET A 185 -0.95 3.48 -14.90
N GLY A 186 -0.68 4.74 -15.19
CA GLY A 186 -0.97 5.34 -16.51
C GLY A 186 -2.17 6.29 -16.48
N ASP A 187 -3.23 5.99 -17.23
CA ASP A 187 -4.36 6.91 -17.49
C ASP A 187 -5.26 7.22 -16.28
N MET A 188 -5.15 6.45 -15.19
CA MET A 188 -5.98 6.54 -13.97
C MET A 188 -7.49 6.31 -14.21
N ILE A 189 -7.87 5.75 -15.37
CA ILE A 189 -9.25 5.45 -15.74
C ILE A 189 -9.49 3.95 -15.59
N GLU A 190 -8.66 3.12 -16.22
CA GLU A 190 -8.77 1.67 -16.16
C GLU A 190 -7.73 1.09 -15.20
N PRO A 191 -8.14 0.18 -14.28
CA PRO A 191 -7.18 -0.47 -13.41
C PRO A 191 -6.26 -1.37 -14.21
N LEU A 192 -4.96 -1.27 -13.95
CA LEU A 192 -3.96 -2.20 -14.47
C LEU A 192 -4.13 -3.59 -13.86
N MET A 193 -4.49 -3.64 -12.57
CA MET A 193 -4.74 -4.89 -11.84
C MET A 193 -5.96 -4.75 -10.92
N THR A 194 -6.70 -5.84 -10.77
CA THR A 194 -7.83 -5.94 -9.83
C THR A 194 -7.73 -7.23 -9.02
N ALA A 195 -8.20 -7.18 -7.76
CA ALA A 195 -8.32 -8.35 -6.90
C ALA A 195 -9.56 -8.22 -5.99
N ASN A 196 -9.97 -9.34 -5.40
CA ASN A 196 -10.98 -9.39 -4.35
C ASN A 196 -10.50 -10.29 -3.21
N ASP A 197 -10.00 -9.68 -2.12
CA ASP A 197 -9.51 -10.34 -0.91
C ASP A 197 -9.70 -9.39 0.27
N ALA A 198 -10.41 -9.81 1.32
CA ALA A 198 -10.83 -8.95 2.43
C ALA A 198 -10.05 -9.20 3.73
N ASP A 199 -9.03 -10.06 3.70
CA ASP A 199 -8.32 -10.49 4.90
C ASP A 199 -7.61 -9.33 5.60
N TYR A 200 -7.10 -8.36 4.83
CA TYR A 200 -6.48 -7.14 5.35
C TYR A 200 -7.27 -5.89 4.98
N ALA A 201 -8.58 -5.88 5.29
CA ALA A 201 -9.54 -4.81 4.98
C ALA A 201 -9.15 -3.39 5.45
N GLN A 202 -8.16 -3.26 6.33
CA GLN A 202 -7.57 -2.01 6.79
C GLN A 202 -6.08 -2.21 7.05
N GLY A 203 -5.27 -1.16 7.18
CA GLY A 203 -3.85 -1.32 7.51
C GLY A 203 -3.04 -0.05 7.27
N GLN A 204 -1.76 -0.09 7.62
CA GLN A 204 -0.84 0.97 7.21
C GLN A 204 -0.64 0.93 5.68
N VAL A 205 -0.18 2.04 5.13
CA VAL A 205 0.21 2.16 3.72
C VAL A 205 1.63 2.71 3.63
N GLY A 206 2.31 2.42 2.54
CA GLY A 206 3.67 2.88 2.33
C GLY A 206 4.29 2.46 1.01
N VAL A 207 5.61 2.61 0.93
CA VAL A 207 6.40 2.39 -0.28
C VAL A 207 7.65 1.56 0.00
N THR A 208 8.10 0.83 -1.02
CA THR A 208 9.37 0.11 -1.02
C THR A 208 9.79 -0.29 -2.44
N SER A 209 10.86 -1.07 -2.54
CA SER A 209 11.22 -1.90 -3.68
C SER A 209 11.64 -3.28 -3.14
N PHE A 210 11.57 -4.30 -3.99
CA PHE A 210 12.07 -5.62 -3.66
C PHE A 210 13.60 -5.64 -3.67
N ASP A 211 14.19 -5.34 -4.83
CA ASP A 211 15.63 -5.57 -5.07
C ASP A 211 16.34 -4.33 -5.66
N ASP A 212 15.61 -3.21 -5.81
CA ASP A 212 16.05 -2.06 -6.59
C ASP A 212 16.04 -0.72 -5.85
N THR A 213 16.70 0.24 -6.50
CA THR A 213 16.68 1.64 -6.10
C THR A 213 15.52 2.36 -6.77
N ALA A 214 14.83 3.20 -5.99
CA ALA A 214 13.60 3.84 -6.40
C ALA A 214 13.43 5.20 -5.72
N GLU A 215 12.55 6.01 -6.26
CA GLU A 215 12.13 7.27 -5.67
C GLU A 215 10.61 7.39 -5.64
N PHE A 216 10.14 8.09 -4.62
CA PHE A 216 8.74 8.29 -4.32
C PHE A 216 8.48 9.77 -4.05
N ALA A 217 7.36 10.28 -4.55
CA ALA A 217 6.97 11.67 -4.40
C ALA A 217 5.44 11.83 -4.36
N ASN A 218 4.98 13.01 -3.93
CA ASN A 218 3.58 13.44 -4.05
C ASN A 218 2.59 12.41 -3.52
N VAL A 219 2.83 11.92 -2.30
CA VAL A 219 1.98 10.92 -1.65
C VAL A 219 0.70 11.61 -1.18
N ARG A 220 -0.44 11.01 -1.53
CA ARG A 220 -1.74 11.42 -1.02
C ARG A 220 -2.57 10.20 -0.65
N VAL A 221 -3.12 10.20 0.55
CA VAL A 221 -3.98 9.12 1.03
C VAL A 221 -5.31 9.73 1.45
N ILE A 222 -6.41 9.15 0.97
CA ILE A 222 -7.76 9.48 1.39
C ILE A 222 -8.40 8.21 1.92
N GLY A 223 -8.91 8.23 3.14
CA GLY A 223 -9.55 7.07 3.73
C GLY A 223 -9.95 7.34 5.17
N ARG A 224 -10.59 6.38 5.82
CA ARG A 224 -10.91 6.47 7.24
C ARG A 224 -9.72 6.02 8.06
N VAL A 225 -9.32 6.80 9.05
CA VAL A 225 -8.35 6.36 10.06
C VAL A 225 -9.13 5.64 11.17
N VAL A 226 -8.71 4.42 11.48
CA VAL A 226 -9.34 3.56 12.49
C VAL A 226 -8.36 3.25 13.60
N ALA A 227 -8.88 2.92 14.79
CA ALA A 227 -8.01 2.43 15.85
C ALA A 227 -7.44 1.04 15.44
N PRO A 228 -6.23 0.68 15.85
CA PRO A 228 -5.71 -0.67 15.63
C PRO A 228 -6.67 -1.72 16.23
N GLY A 229 -7.21 -2.61 15.40
CA GLY A 229 -8.04 -3.75 15.83
C GLY A 229 -9.56 -3.55 15.81
N GLU A 230 -10.08 -2.45 15.23
CA GLU A 230 -11.52 -2.25 14.94
C GLU A 230 -12.01 -2.95 13.66
#